data_AF-A0A397BKP4-F1
#
_entry.id   AF-A0A397BKP4-F1
#
_cell.length_a   1.000
_cell.length_b   1.000
_cell.length_c   1.000
_cell.angle_alpha   90.00
_cell.angle_beta   90.00
_cell.angle_gamma   90.00
#
_symmetry.space_group_name_H-M   'P 1'
#
loop_
_entity.id
_entity.type
_entity.pdbx_description
1 polymer ?
#
loop_
_entity_poly.entity_id
_entity_poly.type
_entity_poly.pdbx_seq_one_letter_code
_entity_poly.pdbx_strand_id
1 'polypeptide(L)'
;IGESSQILTGGILQATPHAVRGPQVTGVNRETLAVFMSVEHDEPMRVPDTMDPHAAGQTTHLPAGVPSLLSRWNNSMLFHEFTAQTHKAYYDLQHQ
;
A
#
# COMPACT_ATOMS: atom_id res chain seq x y z
N ILE A 1 -8.24 5.51 1.23
CA ILE A 1 -8.44 4.03 1.23
C ILE A 1 -7.09 3.36 1.06
N GLY A 2 -6.89 2.16 1.59
CA GLY A 2 -5.62 1.42 1.50
C GLY A 2 -5.55 0.43 0.34
N GLU A 3 -4.38 -0.16 0.14
CA GLU A 3 -4.11 -1.07 -0.99
C GLU A 3 -4.85 -2.41 -0.89
N SER A 4 -5.17 -2.90 0.31
CA SER A 4 -6.02 -4.09 0.45
C SER A 4 -7.38 -3.89 -0.20
N SER A 5 -7.99 -2.72 -0.01
CA SER A 5 -9.25 -2.40 -0.68
C SER A 5 -9.08 -2.26 -2.19
N GLN A 6 -7.94 -1.75 -2.66
CA GLN A 6 -7.66 -1.68 -4.10
C GLN A 6 -7.60 -3.08 -4.71
N ILE A 7 -6.88 -4.01 -4.07
CA ILE A 7 -6.80 -5.40 -4.52
C ILE A 7 -8.18 -6.07 -4.47
N LEU A 8 -8.86 -6.04 -3.33
CA LEU A 8 -10.11 -6.79 -3.12
C LEU A 8 -11.29 -6.24 -3.94
N THR A 9 -11.19 -5.02 -4.46
CA THR A 9 -12.16 -4.46 -5.41
C THR A 9 -11.68 -4.50 -6.86
N GLY A 10 -10.57 -5.18 -7.13
CA GLY A 10 -9.90 -5.28 -8.43
C GLY A 10 -9.66 -3.93 -9.12
N GLY A 11 -9.28 -2.93 -8.32
CA GLY A 11 -8.93 -1.59 -8.80
C GLY A 11 -10.09 -0.60 -8.90
N ILE A 12 -11.33 -0.98 -8.58
CA ILE A 12 -12.45 -0.02 -8.52
C ILE A 12 -12.17 1.07 -7.48
N LEU A 13 -11.68 0.67 -6.31
CA LEU A 13 -11.11 1.59 -5.35
C LEU A 13 -9.61 1.68 -5.60
N GLN A 14 -9.05 2.89 -5.53
CA GLN A 14 -7.61 3.11 -5.70
C GLN A 14 -7.02 3.68 -4.42
N ALA A 15 -5.95 3.06 -3.93
CA ALA A 15 -5.16 3.60 -2.85
C ALA A 15 -4.53 4.92 -3.29
N THR A 16 -4.79 5.97 -2.52
CA THR A 16 -4.38 7.33 -2.89
C THR A 16 -2.99 7.63 -2.31
N PRO A 17 -1.99 7.93 -3.16
CA PRO A 17 -0.72 8.45 -2.68
C PRO A 17 -0.96 9.74 -1.87
N HIS A 18 -0.33 9.85 -0.72
CA HIS A 18 -0.45 11.02 0.15
C HIS A 18 0.88 11.29 0.85
N ALA A 19 1.11 12.56 1.20
CA ALA A 19 2.31 13.01 1.89
C ALA A 19 1.91 14.00 2.98
N VAL A 20 2.75 14.07 4.01
CA VAL A 20 2.55 14.99 5.14
C VAL A 20 3.57 16.12 5.03
N ARG A 21 3.08 17.36 5.07
CA ARG A 21 3.93 18.56 5.16
C ARG A 21 4.29 18.83 6.63
N GLY A 22 5.56 19.16 6.89
CA GLY A 22 6.01 19.58 8.21
C GLY A 22 5.38 20.90 8.69
N PRO A 23 5.41 21.20 10.01
CA PRO A 23 4.92 22.45 10.56
C PRO A 23 5.54 23.68 9.88
N GLN A 24 4.73 24.72 9.64
CA GLN A 24 5.22 25.97 9.04
C GLN A 24 5.70 26.99 10.08
N VAL A 25 5.48 26.69 11.37
CA VAL A 25 5.90 27.51 12.50
C VAL A 25 7.03 26.77 13.22
N THR A 26 8.11 27.48 13.53
CA THR A 26 9.26 26.94 14.25
C THR A 26 8.89 26.63 15.71
N GLY A 27 9.53 25.62 16.29
CA GLY A 27 9.32 25.27 17.71
C GLY A 27 7.99 24.57 18.02
N VAL A 28 7.21 24.19 17.00
CA VAL A 28 5.95 23.46 17.15
C VAL A 28 6.08 22.05 16.57
N ASN A 29 5.60 21.05 17.32
CA ASN A 29 5.50 19.68 16.84
C ASN A 29 4.09 19.38 16.29
N ARG A 30 3.98 18.36 15.44
CA ARG A 30 2.71 17.81 14.98
C ARG A 30 2.65 16.34 15.37
N GLU A 31 1.61 15.95 16.09
CA GLU A 31 1.38 14.57 16.49
C GLU A 31 0.20 14.00 15.71
N THR A 32 0.30 12.73 15.30
CA THR A 32 -0.78 12.01 14.62
C THR A 32 -0.63 10.54 14.94
N LEU A 33 -1.67 9.93 15.51
CA LEU A 33 -1.73 8.50 15.77
C LEU A 33 -2.63 7.87 14.72
N ALA A 34 -2.03 7.36 13.64
CA ALA A 34 -2.76 6.68 12.60
C ALA A 34 -3.12 5.26 13.05
N VAL A 35 -4.39 4.89 12.91
CA VAL A 35 -4.87 3.51 13.09
C VAL A 35 -5.14 2.93 11.71
N PHE A 36 -4.40 1.90 11.35
CA PHE A 36 -4.59 1.17 10.10
C PHE A 36 -5.47 -0.04 10.38
N MET A 37 -6.72 0.01 9.92
CA MET A 37 -7.59 -1.17 9.94
C MET A 37 -7.16 -2.12 8.82
N SER A 38 -6.92 -3.37 9.18
CA SER A 38 -6.44 -4.41 8.26
C SER A 38 -7.50 -5.49 8.04
N VAL A 39 -7.30 -6.27 6.99
CA VAL A 39 -8.04 -7.52 6.77
C VAL A 39 -7.49 -8.62 7.70
N GLU A 40 -8.13 -9.79 7.66
CA GLU A 40 -7.67 -10.98 8.39
C GLU A 40 -6.24 -11.38 7.95
N HIS A 41 -5.45 -11.98 8.84
CA HIS A 41 -4.03 -12.29 8.63
C HIS A 41 -3.78 -13.17 7.39
N ASP A 42 -4.62 -14.18 7.20
CA ASP A 42 -4.59 -15.17 6.12
C ASP A 42 -5.59 -14.85 5.01
N GLU A 43 -6.15 -13.63 4.98
CA GLU A 43 -7.04 -13.21 3.90
C GLU A 43 -6.32 -13.29 2.54
N PRO A 44 -6.89 -13.97 1.54
CA PRO A 44 -6.33 -14.00 0.20
C PRO A 44 -6.34 -12.60 -0.42
N MET A 45 -5.15 -12.07 -0.75
CA MET A 45 -5.00 -10.79 -1.44
C MET A 45 -5.22 -10.99 -2.94
N ARG A 46 -6.43 -11.39 -3.31
CA ARG A 46 -6.81 -11.73 -4.68
C ARG A 46 -7.89 -10.78 -5.19
N VAL A 47 -7.77 -10.34 -6.43
CA VAL A 47 -8.85 -9.62 -7.11
C VAL A 47 -10.04 -10.57 -7.40
N PRO A 48 -11.27 -10.06 -7.57
CA PRO A 48 -12.38 -10.87 -8.05
C PRO A 48 -12.07 -11.58 -9.38
N ASP A 49 -12.55 -12.82 -9.56
CA ASP A 49 -12.19 -13.67 -10.71
C ASP A 49 -12.49 -13.04 -12.09
N THR A 50 -13.41 -12.07 -12.14
CA THR A 50 -13.79 -11.33 -13.36
C THR A 50 -12.88 -10.14 -13.67
N MET A 51 -11.83 -9.90 -12.89
CA MET A 51 -10.97 -8.71 -12.98
C MET A 51 -9.52 -9.10 -13.28
N ASP A 52 -8.81 -8.21 -13.98
CA ASP A 52 -7.40 -8.39 -14.30
C ASP A 52 -6.51 -7.92 -13.12
N PRO A 53 -5.71 -8.82 -12.51
CA PRO A 53 -4.79 -8.45 -11.45
C PRO A 53 -3.77 -7.37 -11.88
N HIS A 54 -3.31 -7.41 -13.13
CA HIS A 54 -2.31 -6.45 -13.60
C HIS A 54 -2.90 -5.05 -13.72
N ALA A 55 -4.15 -4.93 -14.20
CA ALA A 55 -4.89 -3.67 -14.20
C ALA A 55 -5.17 -3.18 -12.77
N ALA A 56 -5.63 -4.04 -11.87
CA ALA A 56 -5.91 -3.69 -10.47
C ALA A 56 -4.67 -3.20 -9.71
N GLY A 57 -3.50 -3.77 -10.04
CA GLY A 57 -2.22 -3.39 -9.45
C GLY A 57 -1.62 -2.09 -9.98
N GLN A 58 -2.20 -1.48 -11.03
CA GLN A 58 -1.68 -0.22 -11.56
C GLN A 58 -1.82 0.91 -10.54
N THR A 59 -0.75 1.69 -10.41
CA THR A 59 -0.67 2.86 -9.54
C THR A 59 -0.22 4.06 -10.36
N THR A 60 -1.07 5.06 -10.45
CA THR A 60 -0.77 6.32 -11.15
C THR A 60 -0.13 7.34 -10.20
N HIS A 61 0.83 8.14 -10.70
CA HIS A 61 1.39 9.29 -9.97
C HIS A 61 2.13 8.96 -8.66
N LEU A 62 2.82 7.81 -8.59
CA LEU A 62 3.67 7.52 -7.43
C LEU A 62 4.88 8.47 -7.35
N PRO A 63 5.16 9.06 -6.18
CA PRO A 63 6.41 9.79 -5.96
C PRO A 63 7.64 8.90 -6.13
N ALA A 64 8.77 9.51 -6.48
CA ALA A 64 10.04 8.79 -6.58
C ALA A 64 10.39 8.10 -5.25
N GLY A 65 10.88 6.86 -5.34
CA GLY A 65 11.25 6.04 -4.16
C GLY A 65 10.08 5.32 -3.49
N VAL A 66 8.82 5.55 -3.92
CA VAL A 66 7.67 4.78 -3.43
C VAL A 66 7.53 3.49 -4.25
N PRO A 67 7.62 2.30 -3.64
CA PRO A 67 7.50 1.04 -4.37
C PRO A 67 6.08 0.85 -4.91
N SER A 68 5.97 0.43 -6.17
CA SER A 68 4.68 0.18 -6.81
C SER A 68 3.97 -1.02 -6.17
N LEU A 69 2.66 -1.12 -6.37
CA LEU A 69 1.90 -2.27 -5.86
C LEU A 69 2.35 -3.57 -6.55
N LEU A 70 2.49 -3.55 -7.88
CA LEU A 70 2.94 -4.71 -8.67
C LEU A 70 4.36 -5.17 -8.37
N SER A 71 5.21 -4.37 -7.71
CA SER A 71 6.54 -4.82 -7.29
C SER A 71 6.54 -5.58 -5.96
N ARG A 72 5.42 -5.59 -5.24
CA ARG A 72 5.28 -6.10 -3.86
C ARG A 72 4.15 -7.11 -3.68
N TRP A 73 3.27 -7.22 -4.67
CA TRP A 73 2.06 -8.02 -4.61
C TRP A 73 1.94 -8.91 -5.84
N ASN A 74 1.42 -10.12 -5.63
CA ASN A 74 0.93 -11.00 -6.67
C ASN A 74 -0.40 -11.61 -6.23
N ASN A 75 -1.20 -12.06 -7.19
CA ASN A 75 -2.59 -12.47 -6.98
C ASN A 75 -2.77 -13.79 -6.20
N SER A 76 -1.68 -14.43 -5.75
CA SER A 76 -1.72 -15.64 -4.93
C SER A 76 -1.28 -15.43 -3.49
N MET A 77 -0.89 -14.21 -3.10
CA MET A 77 -0.44 -13.92 -1.73
C MET A 77 -1.57 -13.91 -0.72
N LEU A 78 -1.25 -14.27 0.52
CA LEU A 78 -2.04 -13.94 1.70
C LEU A 78 -1.67 -12.54 2.23
N PHE A 79 -2.54 -11.96 3.05
CA PHE A 79 -2.34 -10.60 3.57
C PHE A 79 -1.05 -10.44 4.38
N HIS A 80 -0.69 -11.42 5.20
CA HIS A 80 0.55 -11.39 5.97
C HIS A 80 1.81 -11.39 5.08
N GLU A 81 1.78 -12.11 3.95
CA GLU A 81 2.88 -12.14 2.98
C GLU A 81 3.01 -10.80 2.26
N PHE A 82 1.88 -10.24 1.81
CA PHE A 82 1.83 -8.91 1.20
C PHE A 82 2.35 -7.83 2.16
N THR A 83 1.96 -7.91 3.43
CA THR A 83 2.44 -7.00 4.49
C THR A 83 3.95 -7.13 4.68
N ALA A 84 4.47 -8.34 4.81
CA ALA A 84 5.91 -8.59 4.96
C ALA A 84 6.72 -8.06 3.76
N GLN A 85 6.26 -8.32 2.53
CA GLN A 85 6.91 -7.80 1.32
C GLN A 85 6.84 -6.28 1.22
N THR A 86 5.73 -5.67 1.63
CA THR A 86 5.58 -4.23 1.64
C THR A 86 6.51 -3.58 2.66
N HIS A 87 6.57 -4.10 3.89
CA HIS A 87 7.52 -3.61 4.89
C HIS A 87 8.96 -3.70 4.40
N LYS A 88 9.36 -4.86 3.84
CA LYS A 88 10.67 -5.04 3.22
C LYS A 88 10.96 -3.98 2.15
N ALA A 89 10.02 -3.74 1.24
CA ALA A 89 10.20 -2.77 0.16
C ALA A 89 10.37 -1.31 0.65
N TYR A 90 9.79 -0.93 1.79
CA TYR A 90 9.94 0.41 2.35
C TYR A 90 11.16 0.58 3.26
N TYR A 91 11.53 -0.46 4.00
CA TYR A 91 12.52 -0.33 5.09
C TYR A 91 13.85 -1.04 4.81
N ASP A 92 13.90 -2.09 3.99
CA ASP A 92 15.18 -2.75 3.65
C ASP A 92 15.94 -2.01 2.54
N LEU A 93 15.34 -0.98 1.92
CA LEU A 93 16.02 -0.06 0.98
C LEU A 93 17.04 0.87 1.65
N GLN A 94 17.11 0.91 2.99
CA GLN A 94 18.00 1.83 3.73
C GLN A 94 19.40 1.27 4.02
N HIS A 95 19.79 0.13 3.41
CA HIS A 95 21.07 -0.55 3.65
C HIS A 95 21.97 -0.73 2.41
N GLN A 96 21.78 0.06 1.35
CA GLN A 96 22.69 0.14 0.19
C GLN A 96 23.19 1.57 -0.01
#